data_AF-A0AA37BPE8-F1
#
_entry.id   AF-A0AA37BPE8-F1
#
_cell.length_a   1.000
_cell.length_b   1.000
_cell.length_c   1.000
_cell.angle_alpha   90.00
_cell.angle_beta   90.00
_cell.angle_gamma   90.00
#
_symmetry.space_group_name_H-M   'P 1'
#
loop_
_entity.id
_entity.type
_entity.pdbx_description
1 polymer ?
#
loop_
_entity_poly.entity_id
_entity_poly.type
_entity_poly.pdbx_seq_one_letter_code
_entity_poly.pdbx_strand_id
1 'polypeptide(L)'
;MTTPAQLRRTALSLPGTAEQDAGSGTIAFTVRGERFASLGEDGQVRLHLPAAEVDEFLAAHPTAERLTRGATPTGVRVLLGDVDGRRLDHWVRRAWLSCAPERSVEQAAAAEAAVPGEDGDLPRAIGRPATQALTGAGLTTLARVAELTEAELLAMHGVGPKAVRILREALGATGRTLG
;
A
#
# COMPACT_ATOMS: atom_id res chain seq x y z
N MET A 1 -15.65 6.71 -10.87
CA MET A 1 -14.71 6.24 -11.89
C MET A 1 -13.42 5.86 -11.19
N THR A 2 -13.01 4.62 -11.35
CA THR A 2 -11.83 4.06 -10.67
C THR A 2 -10.62 4.24 -11.59
N THR A 3 -9.50 4.72 -11.04
CA THR A 3 -8.35 5.13 -11.85
C THR A 3 -7.11 4.29 -11.52
N PRO A 4 -6.17 4.12 -12.46
CA PRO A 4 -4.88 3.48 -12.20
C PRO A 4 -4.14 4.10 -11.02
N ALA A 5 -4.21 5.43 -10.92
CA ALA A 5 -3.63 6.18 -9.81
C ALA A 5 -4.25 5.80 -8.46
N GLN A 6 -5.55 5.51 -8.41
CA GLN A 6 -6.19 5.02 -7.18
C GLN A 6 -5.69 3.63 -6.79
N LEU A 7 -5.62 2.68 -7.74
CA LEU A 7 -5.06 1.35 -7.47
C LEU A 7 -3.63 1.45 -6.93
N ARG A 8 -2.78 2.19 -7.63
CA ARG A 8 -1.38 2.41 -7.25
C ARG A 8 -1.27 3.02 -5.86
N ARG A 9 -2.08 4.04 -5.59
CA ARG A 9 -2.15 4.70 -4.29
C ARG A 9 -2.49 3.72 -3.16
N THR A 10 -3.53 2.91 -3.34
CA THR A 10 -4.00 1.98 -2.32
C THR A 10 -3.03 0.82 -2.12
N ALA A 11 -2.40 0.31 -3.19
CA ALA A 11 -1.40 -0.74 -3.08
C ALA A 11 -0.13 -0.23 -2.34
N LEU A 12 0.38 0.94 -2.72
CA LEU A 12 1.61 1.50 -2.14
C LEU A 12 1.45 2.02 -0.71
N SER A 13 0.22 2.19 -0.20
CA SER A 13 0.00 2.50 1.20
C SER A 13 0.14 1.28 2.12
N LEU A 14 0.13 0.06 1.56
CA LEU A 14 0.19 -1.18 2.33
C LEU A 14 1.66 -1.52 2.69
N PRO A 15 1.95 -1.84 3.96
CA PRO A 15 3.31 -2.11 4.42
C PRO A 15 4.05 -3.18 3.61
N GLY A 16 5.31 -2.90 3.30
CA GLY A 16 6.19 -3.83 2.59
C GLY A 16 5.82 -4.05 1.13
N THR A 17 4.95 -3.22 0.56
CA THR A 17 4.60 -3.27 -0.86
C THR A 17 5.67 -2.64 -1.73
N ALA A 18 6.05 -3.33 -2.80
CA ALA A 18 6.87 -2.82 -3.88
C ALA A 18 6.09 -2.85 -5.19
N GLU A 19 6.27 -1.80 -5.99
CA GLU A 19 5.82 -1.74 -7.38
C GLU A 19 6.93 -2.24 -8.30
N GLN A 20 6.57 -3.12 -9.23
CA GLN A 20 7.49 -3.76 -10.16
C GLN A 20 6.90 -3.78 -11.56
N ASP A 21 7.73 -3.48 -12.56
CA ASP A 21 7.38 -3.73 -13.96
C ASP A 21 7.40 -5.25 -14.20
N ALA A 22 6.26 -5.82 -14.55
CA ALA A 22 6.08 -7.24 -14.83
C ALA A 22 6.22 -7.57 -16.33
N GLY A 23 6.60 -6.60 -17.16
CA GLY A 23 6.68 -6.71 -18.60
C GLY A 23 5.34 -6.50 -19.30
N SER A 24 5.38 -6.27 -20.62
CA SER A 24 4.20 -6.02 -21.45
C SER A 24 3.29 -4.91 -20.89
N GLY A 25 3.93 -3.87 -20.34
CA GLY A 25 3.31 -2.73 -19.66
C GLY A 25 2.38 -3.09 -18.49
N THR A 26 2.56 -4.28 -17.92
CA THR A 26 1.87 -4.68 -16.70
C THR A 26 2.64 -4.19 -15.49
N ILE A 27 1.98 -3.41 -14.63
CA ILE A 27 2.52 -3.02 -13.33
C ILE A 27 2.04 -4.03 -12.29
N ALA A 28 2.96 -4.63 -11.53
CA ALA A 28 2.66 -5.54 -10.44
C ALA A 28 2.96 -4.90 -9.08
N PHE A 29 2.10 -5.18 -8.11
CA PHE A 29 2.29 -4.86 -6.71
C PHE A 29 2.57 -6.14 -5.95
N THR A 30 3.70 -6.14 -5.24
CA THR A 30 4.20 -7.31 -4.55
C THR A 30 4.47 -7.01 -3.08
N VAL A 31 4.28 -7.99 -2.21
CA VAL A 31 4.75 -7.96 -0.81
C VAL A 31 5.70 -9.14 -0.64
N ARG A 32 6.94 -8.87 -0.21
CA ARG A 32 8.00 -9.91 -0.10
C ARG A 32 8.26 -10.70 -1.40
N GLY A 33 8.01 -10.10 -2.56
CA GLY A 33 8.14 -10.75 -3.87
C GLY A 33 6.91 -11.56 -4.30
N GLU A 34 5.90 -11.71 -3.45
CA GLU A 34 4.63 -12.30 -3.82
C GLU A 34 3.69 -11.24 -4.39
N ARG A 35 3.21 -11.47 -5.62
CA ARG A 35 2.26 -10.58 -6.27
C ARG A 35 0.87 -10.73 -5.66
N PHE A 36 0.29 -9.63 -5.24
CA PHE A 36 -1.11 -9.59 -4.78
C PHE A 36 -2.03 -8.85 -5.73
N ALA A 37 -1.51 -7.86 -6.47
CA ALA A 37 -2.26 -7.12 -7.46
C ALA A 37 -1.42 -6.83 -8.71
N SER A 38 -2.06 -6.67 -9.85
CA SER A 38 -1.43 -6.11 -11.05
C SER A 38 -2.42 -5.36 -11.93
N LEU A 39 -1.93 -4.41 -12.69
CA LEU A 39 -2.68 -3.65 -13.71
C LEU A 39 -2.01 -3.82 -15.06
N GLY A 40 -2.72 -4.37 -16.04
CA GLY A 40 -2.28 -4.42 -17.44
C GLY A 40 -2.56 -3.12 -18.20
N GLU A 41 -1.88 -2.91 -19.33
CA GLU A 41 -2.14 -1.79 -20.26
C GLU A 41 -3.56 -1.80 -20.83
N ASP A 42 -4.19 -2.97 -20.86
CA ASP A 42 -5.58 -3.19 -21.26
C ASP A 42 -6.60 -2.74 -20.20
N GLY A 43 -6.13 -2.19 -19.07
CA GLY A 43 -6.96 -1.77 -17.95
C GLY A 43 -7.52 -2.94 -17.13
N GLN A 44 -7.04 -4.17 -17.35
CA GLN A 44 -7.42 -5.31 -16.52
C GLN A 44 -6.63 -5.29 -15.20
N VAL A 45 -7.36 -5.29 -14.10
CA VAL A 45 -6.81 -5.53 -12.77
C VAL A 45 -6.87 -7.01 -12.48
N ARG A 46 -5.79 -7.57 -11.94
CA ARG A 46 -5.76 -8.93 -11.40
C ARG A 46 -5.49 -8.84 -9.91
N LEU A 47 -6.30 -9.53 -9.11
CA LEU A 47 -6.15 -9.60 -7.66
C LEU A 47 -6.00 -11.06 -7.25
N HIS A 48 -4.97 -11.37 -6.47
CA HIS A 48 -4.76 -12.70 -5.90
C HIS A 48 -5.52 -12.80 -4.59
N LEU A 49 -6.56 -13.65 -4.58
CA LEU A 49 -7.49 -13.79 -3.47
C LEU A 49 -7.61 -15.26 -3.08
N PRO A 50 -7.87 -15.58 -1.80
CA PRO A 50 -8.16 -16.94 -1.39
C PRO A 50 -9.48 -17.42 -2.01
N ALA A 51 -9.62 -18.74 -2.21
CA ALA A 51 -10.75 -19.31 -2.95
C ALA A 51 -12.13 -18.87 -2.41
N ALA A 52 -12.27 -18.72 -1.10
CA ALA A 52 -13.52 -18.26 -0.48
C ALA A 52 -13.92 -16.83 -0.90
N GLU A 53 -12.95 -15.95 -1.12
CA GLU A 53 -13.18 -14.56 -1.51
C GLU A 53 -13.35 -14.37 -3.01
N VAL A 54 -12.78 -15.29 -3.81
CA VAL A 54 -13.00 -15.29 -5.26
C VAL A 54 -14.50 -15.39 -5.57
N ASP A 55 -15.22 -16.26 -4.89
CA ASP A 55 -16.66 -16.45 -5.12
C ASP A 55 -17.47 -15.22 -4.71
N GLU A 56 -17.12 -14.59 -3.57
CA GLU A 56 -17.72 -13.34 -3.11
C GLU A 56 -17.48 -12.20 -4.12
N PHE A 57 -16.26 -12.08 -4.65
CA PHE A 57 -15.92 -11.07 -5.64
C PHE A 57 -16.74 -11.23 -6.92
N LEU A 58 -16.84 -12.46 -7.45
CA LEU A 58 -17.57 -12.76 -8.69
C LEU A 58 -19.07 -12.53 -8.54
N ALA A 59 -19.65 -12.84 -7.37
CA ALA A 59 -21.04 -12.53 -7.08
C ALA A 59 -21.31 -11.02 -7.09
N ALA A 60 -20.34 -10.23 -6.63
CA ALA A 60 -20.42 -8.77 -6.58
C ALA A 60 -20.10 -8.08 -7.92
N HIS A 61 -19.39 -8.74 -8.83
CA HIS A 61 -18.91 -8.21 -10.11
C HIS A 61 -19.06 -9.25 -11.23
N PRO A 62 -20.22 -9.31 -11.92
CA PRO A 62 -20.49 -10.32 -12.94
C PRO A 62 -19.57 -10.28 -14.17
N THR A 63 -18.91 -9.14 -14.44
CA THR A 63 -17.94 -9.00 -15.53
C THR A 63 -16.54 -9.49 -15.16
N ALA A 64 -16.32 -9.84 -13.89
CA ALA A 64 -15.06 -10.40 -13.44
C ALA A 64 -14.95 -11.87 -13.81
N GLU A 65 -13.72 -12.31 -14.06
CA GLU A 65 -13.42 -13.70 -14.37
C GLU A 65 -12.50 -14.31 -13.31
N ARG A 66 -12.70 -15.60 -13.08
CA ARG A 66 -11.89 -16.39 -12.15
C ARG A 66 -10.51 -16.68 -12.76
N LEU A 67 -9.45 -16.43 -12.01
CA LEU A 67 -8.11 -16.90 -12.32
C LEU A 67 -7.87 -18.23 -11.61
N THR A 68 -7.31 -19.21 -12.33
CA THR A 68 -7.00 -20.54 -11.77
C THR A 68 -5.56 -20.95 -12.06
N ARG A 69 -5.00 -21.76 -11.14
CA ARG A 69 -3.79 -22.56 -11.37
C ARG A 69 -4.21 -24.02 -11.26
N GLY A 70 -4.40 -24.67 -12.41
CA GLY A 70 -5.04 -25.98 -12.48
C GLY A 70 -6.50 -25.89 -12.00
N ALA A 71 -6.88 -26.74 -11.04
CA ALA A 71 -8.23 -26.73 -10.46
C ALA A 71 -8.41 -25.68 -9.32
N THR A 72 -7.33 -25.04 -8.87
CA THR A 72 -7.37 -24.16 -7.70
C THR A 72 -7.59 -22.70 -8.13
N PRO A 73 -8.62 -22.00 -7.62
CA PRO A 73 -8.76 -20.56 -7.81
C PRO A 73 -7.58 -19.81 -7.17
N THR A 74 -6.97 -18.91 -7.93
CA THR A 74 -5.82 -18.11 -7.46
C THR A 74 -6.13 -16.61 -7.41
N GLY A 75 -7.35 -16.21 -7.77
CA GLY A 75 -7.74 -14.81 -7.81
C GLY A 75 -8.83 -14.50 -8.82
N VAL A 76 -8.94 -13.22 -9.15
CA VAL A 76 -9.90 -12.66 -10.10
C VAL A 76 -9.22 -11.70 -11.07
N ARG A 77 -9.79 -11.56 -12.27
CA ARG A 77 -9.49 -10.47 -13.19
C ARG A 77 -10.76 -9.69 -13.53
N VAL A 78 -10.64 -8.38 -13.67
CA VAL A 78 -11.76 -7.50 -13.98
C VAL A 78 -11.26 -6.21 -14.63
N LEU A 79 -12.07 -5.59 -15.49
CA LEU A 79 -11.76 -4.26 -16.01
C LEU A 79 -11.83 -3.25 -14.87
N LEU A 80 -10.84 -2.35 -14.79
CA LEU A 80 -10.80 -1.30 -13.77
C LEU A 80 -12.05 -0.41 -13.78
N GLY A 81 -12.64 -0.21 -14.97
CA GLY A 81 -13.88 0.56 -15.13
C GLY A 81 -15.13 -0.09 -14.52
N ASP A 82 -15.11 -1.39 -14.28
CA ASP A 82 -16.26 -2.18 -13.83
C ASP A 82 -16.32 -2.37 -12.30
N VAL A 83 -15.27 -1.94 -11.59
CA VAL A 83 -15.20 -2.01 -10.13
C VAL A 83 -15.22 -0.61 -9.56
N ASP A 84 -16.10 -0.34 -8.61
CA ASP A 84 -16.09 0.95 -7.93
C ASP A 84 -14.84 1.12 -7.04
N GLY A 85 -14.38 2.36 -6.88
CA GLY A 85 -13.10 2.62 -6.21
C GLY A 85 -13.06 2.15 -4.76
N ARG A 86 -14.18 2.19 -4.03
CA ARG A 86 -14.21 1.73 -2.63
C ARG A 86 -14.12 0.22 -2.54
N ARG A 87 -14.80 -0.50 -3.44
CA ARG A 87 -14.67 -1.95 -3.57
C ARG A 87 -13.27 -2.34 -4.01
N LEU A 88 -12.67 -1.62 -4.97
CA LEU A 88 -11.29 -1.87 -5.37
C LEU A 88 -10.36 -1.73 -4.18
N ASP A 89 -10.47 -0.64 -3.40
CA ASP A 89 -9.62 -0.42 -2.23
C ASP A 89 -9.76 -1.56 -1.21
N HIS A 90 -10.99 -2.02 -0.96
CA HIS A 90 -11.26 -3.18 -0.11
C HIS A 90 -10.57 -4.45 -0.64
N TRP A 91 -10.78 -4.80 -1.90
CA TRP A 91 -10.27 -6.05 -2.47
C TRP A 91 -8.75 -6.06 -2.65
N VAL A 92 -8.14 -4.91 -2.92
CA VAL A 92 -6.67 -4.76 -2.93
C VAL A 92 -6.10 -5.04 -1.54
N ARG A 93 -6.73 -4.51 -0.49
CA ARG A 93 -6.32 -4.79 0.91
C ARG A 93 -6.47 -6.27 1.26
N ARG A 94 -7.57 -6.90 0.82
CA ARG A 94 -7.79 -8.35 1.02
C ARG A 94 -6.76 -9.21 0.30
N ALA A 95 -6.45 -8.87 -0.96
CA ALA A 95 -5.42 -9.56 -1.72
C ALA A 95 -4.05 -9.47 -1.03
N TRP A 96 -3.68 -8.29 -0.53
CA TRP A 96 -2.46 -8.12 0.23
C TRP A 96 -2.47 -8.92 1.53
N LEU A 97 -3.57 -8.90 2.31
CA LEU A 97 -3.69 -9.71 3.55
C LEU A 97 -3.52 -11.21 3.30
N SER A 98 -3.91 -11.70 2.12
CA SER A 98 -3.80 -13.12 1.77
C SER A 98 -2.36 -13.61 1.55
N CYS A 99 -1.41 -12.72 1.30
CA CYS A 99 -0.01 -13.07 1.04
C CYS A 99 0.98 -12.27 1.91
N ALA A 100 0.50 -11.31 2.70
CA ALA A 100 1.34 -10.52 3.59
C ALA A 100 1.84 -11.38 4.77
N PRO A 101 3.13 -11.29 5.13
CA PRO A 101 3.62 -11.95 6.34
C PRO A 101 2.99 -11.32 7.60
N GLU A 102 2.88 -12.09 8.68
CA GLU A 102 2.27 -11.66 9.95
C GLU A 102 2.78 -10.28 10.42
N ARG A 103 4.10 -10.07 10.41
CA ARG A 103 4.71 -8.79 10.79
C ARG A 103 4.23 -7.59 9.97
N SER A 104 3.92 -7.80 8.70
CA SER A 104 3.44 -6.72 7.82
C SER A 104 1.98 -6.41 8.12
N VAL A 105 1.18 -7.44 8.44
CA VAL A 105 -0.19 -7.28 8.95
C VAL A 105 -0.19 -6.49 10.26
N GLU A 106 0.71 -6.83 11.19
CA GLU A 106 0.90 -6.09 12.44
C GLU A 106 1.32 -4.63 12.17
N GLN A 107 2.26 -4.39 11.26
CA GLN A 107 2.65 -3.03 10.85
C GLN A 107 1.49 -2.25 10.25
N ALA A 108 0.60 -2.90 9.49
CA ALA A 108 -0.58 -2.24 8.92
C ALA A 108 -1.61 -1.91 10.01
N ALA A 109 -1.82 -2.81 10.97
CA ALA A 109 -2.69 -2.55 12.12
C ALA A 109 -2.14 -1.42 12.98
N ALA A 110 -0.83 -1.41 13.25
CA ALA A 110 -0.15 -0.34 13.96
C ALA A 110 -0.28 1.00 13.21
N ALA A 111 -0.07 1.00 11.88
CA ALA A 111 -0.26 2.19 11.06
C ALA A 111 -1.71 2.72 11.08
N GLU A 112 -2.71 1.85 11.08
CA GLU A 112 -4.11 2.27 11.14
C GLU A 112 -4.47 2.89 12.50
N ALA A 113 -3.93 2.32 13.58
CA ALA A 113 -4.08 2.78 14.96
C ALA A 113 -3.23 4.01 15.31
N ALA A 114 -2.19 4.29 14.53
CA ALA A 114 -1.22 5.36 14.77
C ALA A 114 -1.88 6.74 14.94
N VAL A 115 -1.47 7.46 15.98
CA VAL A 115 -1.98 8.78 16.35
C VAL A 115 -0.82 9.78 16.33
N PRO A 116 -0.96 10.93 15.62
CA PRO A 116 0.10 11.93 15.56
C PRO A 116 0.57 12.38 16.95
N GLY A 117 1.86 12.17 17.23
CA GLY A 117 2.50 12.53 18.49
C GLY A 117 2.46 11.44 19.58
N GLU A 118 1.90 10.27 19.29
CA GLU A 118 1.86 9.13 20.22
C GLU A 118 2.74 7.95 19.73
N ASP A 119 3.07 7.92 18.44
CA ASP A 119 4.00 6.95 17.83
C ASP A 119 5.47 7.41 17.99
N GLY A 120 6.10 6.97 19.08
CA GLY A 120 7.51 7.25 19.37
C GLY A 120 7.81 8.74 19.59
N ASP A 121 8.83 9.27 18.92
CA ASP A 121 9.21 10.70 18.98
C ASP A 121 8.84 11.47 17.69
N LEU A 122 7.93 10.92 16.88
CA LEU A 122 7.45 11.60 15.67
C LEU A 122 6.62 12.86 16.01
N PRO A 123 6.83 14.00 15.32
CA PRO A 123 6.13 15.24 15.64
C PRO A 123 4.63 15.15 15.32
N ARG A 124 3.78 15.54 16.27
CA ARG A 124 2.31 15.64 16.07
C ARG A 124 1.92 16.47 14.84
N ALA A 125 2.74 17.44 14.47
CA ALA A 125 2.47 18.37 13.38
C ALA A 125 2.57 17.76 11.97
N ILE A 126 3.15 16.57 11.79
CA ILE A 126 3.21 15.91 10.47
C ILE A 126 1.84 15.45 9.97
N GLY A 127 0.86 15.32 10.87
CA GLY A 127 -0.52 14.95 10.58
C GLY A 127 -0.71 13.45 10.39
N ARG A 128 -1.98 13.01 10.49
CA ARG A 128 -2.34 11.59 10.47
C ARG A 128 -1.80 10.83 9.25
N PRO A 129 -1.95 11.30 7.99
CA PRO A 129 -1.48 10.54 6.84
C PRO A 129 0.02 10.25 6.87
N ALA A 130 0.84 11.23 7.27
CA ALA A 130 2.28 11.04 7.37
C ALA A 130 2.65 10.14 8.55
N THR A 131 1.99 10.29 9.70
CA THR A 131 2.19 9.39 10.87
C THR A 131 1.89 7.94 10.52
N GLN A 132 0.77 7.67 9.85
CA GLN A 132 0.39 6.31 9.45
C GLN A 132 1.37 5.73 8.42
N ALA A 133 1.80 6.52 7.43
CA ALA A 133 2.78 6.11 6.44
C ALA A 133 4.13 5.73 7.06
N LEU A 134 4.65 6.56 7.96
CA LEU A 134 5.91 6.30 8.67
C LEU A 134 5.80 5.07 9.57
N THR A 135 4.70 4.95 10.34
CA THR A 135 4.46 3.80 11.22
C THR A 135 4.35 2.50 10.43
N GLY A 136 3.64 2.51 9.31
CA GLY A 136 3.53 1.35 8.41
C GLY A 136 4.86 0.93 7.78
N ALA A 137 5.79 1.87 7.61
CA ALA A 137 7.16 1.59 7.19
C ALA A 137 8.09 1.18 8.36
N GLY A 138 7.60 1.16 9.60
CA GLY A 138 8.40 0.91 10.80
C GLY A 138 9.32 2.07 11.20
N LEU A 139 9.06 3.28 10.69
CA LEU A 139 9.82 4.51 10.96
C LEU A 139 9.17 5.29 12.11
N THR A 140 9.08 4.67 13.28
CA THR A 140 8.40 5.26 14.45
C THR A 140 9.27 6.24 15.23
N THR A 141 10.50 6.52 14.77
CA THR A 141 11.38 7.48 15.44
C THR A 141 12.11 8.41 14.48
N LEU A 142 12.44 9.62 14.94
CA LEU A 142 13.26 10.59 14.22
C LEU A 142 14.64 10.02 13.86
N ALA A 143 15.23 9.18 14.72
CA ALA A 143 16.49 8.51 14.41
C ALA A 143 16.38 7.61 13.17
N ARG A 144 15.29 6.85 13.03
CA ARG A 144 15.04 6.01 11.85
C ARG A 144 14.68 6.84 10.62
N VAL A 145 13.93 7.93 10.81
CA VAL A 145 13.62 8.88 9.72
C VAL A 145 14.89 9.55 9.18
N ALA A 146 15.87 9.83 10.03
CA ALA A 146 17.15 10.43 9.65
C ALA A 146 17.98 9.54 8.69
N GLU A 147 17.71 8.23 8.66
CA GLU A 147 18.38 7.30 7.73
C GLU A 147 17.88 7.43 6.28
N LEU A 148 16.78 8.15 6.06
CA LEU A 148 16.19 8.37 4.73
C LEU A 148 16.55 9.75 4.18
N THR A 149 16.58 9.81 2.85
CA THR A 149 16.65 11.05 2.09
C THR A 149 15.26 11.71 2.00
N GLU A 150 15.24 13.01 1.66
CA GLU A 150 13.97 13.69 1.35
C GLU A 150 13.22 13.02 0.18
N ALA A 151 13.94 12.55 -0.84
CA ALA A 151 13.33 11.93 -2.00
C ALA A 151 12.60 10.63 -1.63
N GLU A 152 13.20 9.81 -0.77
CA GLU A 152 12.57 8.58 -0.25
C GLU A 152 11.34 8.90 0.59
N LEU A 153 11.42 9.91 1.47
CA LEU A 153 10.26 10.36 2.25
C LEU A 153 9.13 10.86 1.35
N LEU A 154 9.43 11.64 0.30
CA LEU A 154 8.42 12.12 -0.64
C LEU A 154 7.84 11.02 -1.53
N ALA A 155 8.57 9.91 -1.72
CA ALA A 155 8.07 8.74 -2.42
C ALA A 155 7.05 7.95 -1.57
N MET A 156 7.03 8.13 -0.25
CA MET A 156 6.07 7.45 0.63
C MET A 156 4.66 8.00 0.45
N HIS A 157 3.71 7.10 0.15
CA HIS A 157 2.32 7.50 0.05
C HIS A 157 1.79 8.06 1.38
N GLY A 158 1.28 9.29 1.36
CA GLY A 158 0.77 9.98 2.56
C GLY A 158 1.76 10.96 3.20
N VAL A 159 3.03 10.95 2.78
CA VAL A 159 4.04 11.92 3.22
C VAL A 159 4.16 13.03 2.17
N GLY A 160 3.82 14.26 2.56
CA GLY A 160 3.90 15.42 1.68
C GLY A 160 5.05 16.37 2.03
N PRO A 161 5.34 17.37 1.17
CA PRO A 161 6.40 18.36 1.42
C PRO A 161 6.29 19.07 2.77
N LYS A 162 5.06 19.31 3.25
CA LYS A 162 4.80 19.88 4.57
C LYS A 162 5.30 18.97 5.71
N ALA A 163 5.05 17.66 5.61
CA ALA A 163 5.51 16.70 6.60
C ALA A 163 7.04 16.62 6.60
N VAL A 164 7.68 16.57 5.43
CA VAL A 164 9.14 16.58 5.28
C VAL A 164 9.76 17.83 5.92
N ARG A 165 9.19 19.02 5.69
CA ARG A 165 9.66 20.25 6.33
C ARG A 165 9.63 20.16 7.86
N ILE A 166 8.54 19.65 8.42
CA ILE A 166 8.38 19.48 9.88
C ILE A 166 9.37 18.45 10.43
N LEU A 167 9.59 17.34 9.71
CA LEU A 167 10.57 16.32 10.10
C LEU A 167 11.99 16.91 10.13
N ARG A 168 12.36 17.75 9.15
CA ARG A 168 13.66 18.45 9.14
C ARG A 168 13.83 19.39 10.32
N GLU A 169 12.80 20.18 10.63
CA GLU A 169 12.81 21.09 11.79
C GLU A 169 13.02 20.30 13.09
N ALA A 170 12.30 19.19 13.25
CA ALA A 170 12.43 18.31 14.43
C ALA A 170 13.80 17.64 14.51
N LEU A 171 14.34 17.14 13.39
CA LEU A 171 15.68 16.56 13.33
C LEU A 171 16.75 17.59 13.71
N GLY A 172 16.65 18.81 13.15
CA GLY A 172 17.57 19.91 13.45
C GLY A 172 17.58 20.31 14.93
N ALA A 173 16.41 20.29 15.59
CA ALA A 173 16.30 20.51 17.04
C ALA A 173 17.06 19.46 17.88
N THR A 174 17.32 18.27 17.31
CA THR A 174 18.10 17.19 17.94
C THR A 174 19.52 17.05 17.38
N GLY A 175 19.98 17.99 16.56
CA GLY A 175 21.31 17.96 15.94
C GLY A 175 21.47 16.91 14.83
N ARG A 176 20.37 16.43 14.24
CA ARG A 176 20.36 15.45 13.15
C ARG A 176 19.91 16.07 11.83
N THR A 177 20.26 15.43 10.72
CA THR A 177 19.78 15.75 9.38
C THR A 177 19.23 14.49 8.71
N LEU A 178 18.52 14.66 7.60
CA LEU A 178 18.22 13.55 6.70
C LEU A 178 19.53 13.03 6.05
N GLY A 179 19.49 11.80 5.56
CA GLY A 179 20.58 11.15 4.83
C GLY A 179 20.89 11.81 3.48
#